data_AF-A0A957U0K2-F1
#
_entry.id   AF-A0A957U0K2-F1
#
_cell.length_a   1.000
_cell.length_b   1.000
_cell.length_c   1.000
_cell.angle_alpha   90.00
_cell.angle_beta   90.00
_cell.angle_gamma   90.00
#
_symmetry.space_group_name_H-M   'P 1'
#
loop_
_entity.id
_entity.type
_entity.pdbx_description
1 polymer ?
#
loop_
_entity_poly.entity_id
_entity_poly.type
_entity_poly.pdbx_seq_one_letter_code
_entity_poly.pdbx_strand_id
1 'polypeptide(L)'
;SLVSVFELQFESLNARPGTPAQSQVDIFDHADIRAVGIASHGRVEPDNANAQETIYFGVATYADWASPNEIEINIYIDSNRDGADDYRLFNSDAIGYDSASETGDGFVAVVEELATGDVGARQFLNIVSPGDADTALFNSNVMVLPVAPDAIGLADGHSSFLYRVETYSRARREPVDTTPTLAYDMRRVNLDLFHGNSAMPIMEERPGTAITVGYNLQNAQRNGERALLLFHHHNQSGQRVEIIAVRYAWPVEIFVPLVTNARNENR
;
A
#
# COMPACT_ATOMS: atom_id res chain seq x y z
N SER A 1 -19.44 -0.38 -5.79
CA SER A 1 -18.25 -0.98 -5.17
C SER A 1 -17.07 -0.04 -5.38
N LEU A 2 -16.07 -0.12 -4.52
CA LEU A 2 -14.84 0.66 -4.58
C LEU A 2 -13.67 -0.29 -4.72
N VAL A 3 -12.68 0.12 -5.50
CA VAL A 3 -11.38 -0.55 -5.60
C VAL A 3 -10.26 0.42 -5.27
N SER A 4 -9.31 0.00 -4.43
CA SER A 4 -8.04 0.70 -4.27
C SER A 4 -6.91 -0.04 -4.98
N VAL A 5 -5.93 0.70 -5.51
CA VAL A 5 -4.85 0.15 -6.35
C VAL A 5 -3.49 0.56 -5.80
N PHE A 6 -2.56 -0.39 -5.71
CA PHE A 6 -1.22 -0.18 -5.18
C PHE A 6 -0.17 -0.92 -6.02
N GLU A 7 1.09 -0.48 -5.90
CA GLU A 7 2.24 -1.30 -6.28
C GLU A 7 2.52 -2.26 -5.12
N LEU A 8 2.43 -3.58 -5.36
CA LEU A 8 2.70 -4.60 -4.36
C LEU A 8 4.15 -4.50 -3.88
N GLN A 9 4.38 -4.36 -2.58
CA GLN A 9 5.71 -4.28 -1.97
C GLN A 9 6.10 -5.54 -1.21
N PHE A 10 5.12 -6.23 -0.62
CA PHE A 10 5.35 -7.44 0.16
C PHE A 10 4.15 -8.37 0.08
N GLU A 11 4.41 -9.66 0.02
CA GLU A 11 3.44 -10.74 0.15
C GLU A 11 4.06 -11.82 1.03
N SER A 12 3.28 -12.33 1.97
CA SER A 12 3.67 -13.39 2.90
C SER A 12 2.90 -14.67 2.59
N LEU A 13 3.29 -15.76 3.24
CA LEU A 13 2.47 -16.97 3.35
C LEU A 13 1.64 -16.87 4.62
N ASN A 14 0.47 -17.52 4.67
CA ASN A 14 -0.27 -17.68 5.92
C ASN A 14 0.56 -18.62 6.79
N ALA A 15 1.33 -18.02 7.68
CA ALA A 15 2.36 -18.69 8.44
C ALA A 15 2.21 -18.25 9.89
N ARG A 16 1.35 -19.00 10.60
CA ARG A 16 1.08 -18.92 12.04
C ARG A 16 2.21 -18.24 12.84
N PRO A 17 1.92 -17.13 13.53
CA PRO A 17 2.90 -16.48 14.39
C PRO A 17 3.48 -17.46 15.41
N GLY A 18 4.79 -17.71 15.33
CA GLY A 18 5.56 -18.44 16.34
C GLY A 18 4.97 -19.79 16.74
N THR A 19 5.09 -20.82 15.90
CA THR A 19 4.77 -22.24 16.18
C THR A 19 3.87 -22.49 17.41
N PRO A 20 2.56 -22.17 17.36
CA PRO A 20 1.65 -22.64 18.39
C PRO A 20 1.67 -24.17 18.38
N ALA A 21 1.53 -24.82 19.53
CA ALA A 21 1.34 -26.26 19.57
C ALA A 21 0.22 -26.64 18.57
N GLN A 22 0.39 -27.76 17.85
CA GLN A 22 -0.46 -28.19 16.72
C GLN A 22 -1.98 -28.23 17.03
N SER A 23 -2.37 -28.09 18.31
CA SER A 23 -3.71 -28.07 18.86
C SER A 23 -4.31 -26.68 19.17
N GLN A 24 -3.57 -25.57 19.03
CA GLN A 24 -4.18 -24.23 19.20
C GLN A 24 -4.89 -23.79 17.92
N VAL A 25 -6.13 -23.32 18.07
CA VAL A 25 -6.87 -22.63 17.01
C VAL A 25 -6.16 -21.31 16.75
N ASP A 26 -5.80 -21.06 15.48
CA ASP A 26 -5.30 -19.75 15.10
C ASP A 26 -6.45 -18.74 15.16
N ILE A 27 -6.29 -17.75 16.03
CA ILE A 27 -7.27 -16.68 16.25
C ILE A 27 -6.68 -15.33 15.87
N PHE A 28 -5.53 -15.31 15.18
CA PHE A 28 -4.80 -14.10 14.84
C PHE A 28 -4.62 -13.88 13.34
N ASP A 29 -5.18 -14.74 12.48
CA ASP A 29 -5.22 -14.54 11.02
C ASP A 29 -5.77 -13.16 10.62
N HIS A 30 -6.61 -12.53 11.46
CA HIS A 30 -7.12 -11.18 11.20
C HIS A 30 -6.04 -10.10 11.26
N ALA A 31 -4.92 -10.41 11.90
CA ALA A 31 -3.72 -9.59 12.00
C ALA A 31 -2.48 -10.27 11.41
N ASP A 32 -2.61 -11.42 10.75
CA ASP A 32 -1.51 -12.05 9.98
C ASP A 32 -1.43 -11.37 8.61
N ILE A 33 -0.29 -10.74 8.29
CA ILE A 33 -0.17 -9.95 7.06
C ILE A 33 -0.25 -10.91 5.88
N ARG A 34 -1.04 -10.54 4.86
CA ARG A 34 -1.11 -11.24 3.57
C ARG A 34 -0.37 -10.47 2.49
N ALA A 35 -0.60 -9.15 2.42
CA ALA A 35 0.02 -8.30 1.42
C ALA A 35 0.15 -6.85 1.91
N VAL A 36 1.22 -6.18 1.49
CA VAL A 36 1.43 -4.74 1.66
C VAL A 36 1.67 -4.13 0.29
N GLY A 37 0.94 -3.07 -0.02
CA GLY A 37 1.14 -2.25 -1.21
C GLY A 37 1.37 -0.79 -0.84
N ILE A 38 1.97 -0.05 -1.76
CA ILE A 38 2.15 1.38 -1.63
C ILE A 38 1.78 2.08 -2.93
N ALA A 39 1.20 3.26 -2.81
CA ALA A 39 0.98 4.19 -3.91
C ALA A 39 1.40 5.58 -3.44
N SER A 40 2.05 6.36 -4.29
CA SER A 40 2.31 7.76 -3.98
C SER A 40 2.03 8.62 -5.19
N HIS A 41 1.31 9.71 -4.94
CA HIS A 41 1.24 10.79 -5.91
C HIS A 41 2.41 11.74 -5.62
N GLY A 42 3.52 11.58 -6.35
CA GLY A 42 4.59 12.59 -6.34
C GLY A 42 4.20 13.79 -7.19
N ARG A 43 4.86 14.96 -7.04
CA ARG A 43 4.90 16.01 -8.06
C ARG A 43 5.38 15.43 -9.40
N VAL A 44 4.48 14.85 -10.17
CA VAL A 44 4.73 14.43 -11.56
C VAL A 44 4.13 15.44 -12.54
N GLU A 45 3.37 16.42 -12.06
CA GLU A 45 2.90 17.56 -12.85
C GLU A 45 3.45 18.87 -12.26
N PRO A 46 4.44 19.53 -12.89
CA PRO A 46 4.92 20.86 -12.50
C PRO A 46 3.82 21.93 -12.42
N ASP A 47 2.69 21.69 -13.09
CA ASP A 47 1.63 22.67 -13.31
C ASP A 47 0.45 22.57 -12.32
N ASN A 48 0.46 21.61 -11.37
CA ASN A 48 -0.60 21.47 -10.38
C ASN A 48 -0.09 21.70 -8.95
N ALA A 49 0.27 22.95 -8.65
CA ALA A 49 0.80 23.39 -7.35
C ALA A 49 -0.12 23.19 -6.13
N ASN A 50 -1.34 22.66 -6.32
CA ASN A 50 -2.34 22.42 -5.28
C ASN A 50 -2.61 20.94 -4.99
N ALA A 51 -2.01 20.00 -5.73
CA ALA A 51 -2.10 18.58 -5.37
C ALA A 51 -1.16 18.32 -4.18
N GLN A 52 -1.72 18.08 -2.99
CA GLN A 52 -0.93 17.62 -1.85
C GLN A 52 -0.36 16.25 -2.20
N GLU A 53 0.97 16.13 -2.20
CA GLU A 53 1.63 14.82 -2.29
C GLU A 53 1.12 13.96 -1.13
N THR A 54 0.70 12.73 -1.43
CA THR A 54 0.21 11.79 -0.42
C THR A 54 0.77 10.41 -0.73
N ILE A 55 1.20 9.72 0.31
CA ILE A 55 1.59 8.31 0.29
C ILE A 55 0.44 7.51 0.87
N TYR A 56 0.11 6.40 0.22
CA TYR A 56 -0.97 5.52 0.61
C TYR A 56 -0.41 4.13 0.84
N PHE A 57 -0.46 3.66 2.09
CA PHE A 57 -0.10 2.29 2.43
C PHE A 57 -1.35 1.43 2.44
N GLY A 58 -1.39 0.41 1.60
CA GLY A 58 -2.43 -0.61 1.62
C GLY A 58 -1.94 -1.84 2.37
N VAL A 59 -2.69 -2.29 3.37
CA VAL A 59 -2.39 -3.51 4.13
C VAL A 59 -3.58 -4.47 4.06
N ALA A 60 -3.30 -5.73 3.77
CA ALA A 60 -4.27 -6.81 3.80
C ALA A 60 -3.82 -7.93 4.73
N THR A 61 -4.76 -8.55 5.42
CA THR A 61 -4.54 -9.70 6.31
C THR A 61 -5.27 -10.95 5.82
N TYR A 62 -5.01 -12.11 6.44
CA TYR A 62 -5.57 -13.38 6.00
C TYR A 62 -7.04 -13.60 6.38
N ALA A 63 -7.50 -13.04 7.50
CA ALA A 63 -8.90 -13.12 7.92
C ALA A 63 -9.51 -11.73 8.18
N ASP A 64 -10.84 -11.70 8.22
CA ASP A 64 -11.57 -10.47 8.48
C ASP A 64 -11.45 -10.08 9.97
N TRP A 65 -11.18 -8.80 10.25
CA TRP A 65 -11.47 -8.19 11.54
C TRP A 65 -12.92 -7.71 11.58
N ALA A 66 -13.55 -7.69 12.75
CA ALA A 66 -14.92 -7.15 12.85
C ALA A 66 -14.91 -5.63 12.75
N SER A 67 -13.91 -4.98 13.33
CA SER A 67 -13.74 -3.52 13.34
C SER A 67 -12.25 -3.15 13.30
N PRO A 68 -11.88 -2.00 12.71
CA PRO A 68 -10.52 -1.45 12.83
C PRO A 68 -10.04 -1.29 14.27
N ASN A 69 -10.93 -1.31 15.27
CA ASN A 69 -10.53 -1.29 16.68
C ASN A 69 -9.95 -2.62 17.21
N GLU A 70 -10.15 -3.75 16.51
CA GLU A 70 -9.65 -5.09 16.93
C GLU A 70 -8.22 -5.38 16.46
N ILE A 71 -7.74 -4.60 15.51
CA ILE A 71 -6.41 -4.67 14.91
C ILE A 71 -5.69 -3.34 15.04
N GLU A 72 -4.39 -3.39 15.27
CA GLU A 72 -3.51 -2.23 15.14
C GLU A 72 -2.46 -2.52 14.08
N ILE A 73 -2.39 -1.67 13.08
CA ILE A 73 -1.42 -1.67 11.99
C ILE A 73 -0.47 -0.51 12.29
N ASN A 74 0.79 -0.82 12.55
CA ASN A 74 1.86 0.14 12.80
C ASN A 74 2.83 0.12 11.63
N ILE A 75 2.96 1.23 10.92
CA ILE A 75 3.93 1.42 9.85
C ILE A 75 5.03 2.32 10.43
N TYR A 76 6.15 1.69 10.78
CA TYR A 76 7.33 2.41 11.27
C TYR A 76 8.15 2.89 10.07
N ILE A 77 8.58 4.14 10.12
CA ILE A 77 9.22 4.84 9.02
C ILE A 77 10.53 5.43 9.51
N ASP A 78 11.62 5.00 8.88
CA ASP A 78 12.95 5.61 8.97
C ASP A 78 13.07 6.56 7.76
N SER A 79 12.84 7.84 8.04
CA SER A 79 12.73 8.90 7.04
C SER A 79 14.12 9.36 6.54
N ASN A 80 15.12 9.26 7.41
CA ASN A 80 16.47 9.78 7.17
C ASN A 80 17.48 8.68 6.75
N ARG A 81 17.09 7.40 6.88
CA ARG A 81 17.83 6.17 6.55
C ARG A 81 19.04 5.90 7.44
N ASP A 82 18.99 6.29 8.70
CA ASP A 82 20.05 6.04 9.69
C ASP A 82 19.91 4.70 10.42
N GLY A 83 18.82 3.97 10.16
CA GLY A 83 18.52 2.67 10.76
C GLY A 83 17.68 2.73 12.03
N ALA A 84 17.24 3.92 12.46
CA ALA A 84 16.23 4.10 13.50
C ALA A 84 14.91 4.55 12.89
N ASP A 85 13.80 4.04 13.43
CA ASP A 85 12.47 4.52 13.04
C ASP A 85 12.26 5.93 13.62
N ASP A 86 11.93 6.90 12.76
CA ASP A 86 11.66 8.30 13.15
C ASP A 86 10.17 8.52 13.44
N TYR A 87 9.30 7.87 12.67
CA TYR A 87 7.85 8.06 12.71
C TYR A 87 7.09 6.74 12.78
N ARG A 88 5.88 6.78 13.32
CA ARG A 88 4.91 5.69 13.28
C ARG A 88 3.58 6.19 12.71
N LEU A 89 3.14 5.59 11.62
CA LEU A 89 1.80 5.75 11.07
C LEU A 89 0.93 4.58 11.54
N PHE A 90 -0.21 4.84 12.17
CA PHE A 90 -1.07 3.79 12.72
C PHE A 90 -2.56 4.06 12.53
N ASN A 91 -3.38 3.01 12.52
CA ASN A 91 -4.83 3.17 12.52
C ASN A 91 -5.36 3.42 13.92
N SER A 92 -6.32 4.34 14.02
CA SER A 92 -7.05 4.63 15.25
C SER A 92 -8.46 5.10 14.92
N ASP A 93 -9.23 5.41 15.96
CA ASP A 93 -10.47 6.16 15.83
C ASP A 93 -10.24 7.63 16.21
N ALA A 94 -11.11 8.52 15.73
CA ALA A 94 -10.98 9.97 15.83
C ALA A 94 -11.06 10.51 17.26
N ILE A 95 -11.29 9.65 18.26
CA ILE A 95 -11.30 9.99 19.68
C ILE A 95 -10.17 9.24 20.40
N GLY A 96 -9.97 7.97 20.09
CA GLY A 96 -9.11 7.02 20.78
C GLY A 96 -7.60 7.22 20.57
N TYR A 97 -7.15 8.00 19.58
CA TYR A 97 -5.71 8.26 19.42
C TYR A 97 -5.13 9.18 20.52
N ASP A 98 -5.96 9.97 21.21
CA ASP A 98 -5.56 10.87 22.32
C ASP A 98 -6.23 10.47 23.66
N SER A 99 -6.96 9.36 23.68
CA SER A 99 -7.71 8.90 24.84
C SER A 99 -7.77 7.39 24.91
N ALA A 100 -7.22 6.81 25.97
CA ALA A 100 -7.28 5.36 26.20
C ALA A 100 -8.66 4.86 26.68
N SER A 101 -9.61 5.76 26.95
CA SER A 101 -10.92 5.44 27.54
C SER A 101 -12.11 5.74 26.64
N GLU A 102 -11.88 6.35 25.48
CA GLU A 102 -12.94 6.73 24.57
C GLU A 102 -12.69 6.13 23.19
N THR A 103 -13.78 5.72 22.52
CA THR A 103 -13.75 5.21 21.15
C THR A 103 -14.82 5.88 20.33
N GLY A 104 -14.45 6.30 19.14
CA GLY A 104 -15.33 6.80 18.08
C GLY A 104 -15.57 5.76 16.99
N ASP A 105 -16.47 6.11 16.08
CA ASP A 105 -16.82 5.34 14.87
C ASP A 105 -16.23 5.94 13.58
N GLY A 106 -15.57 7.10 13.68
CA GLY A 106 -14.77 7.67 12.61
C GLY A 106 -13.32 7.21 12.70
N PHE A 107 -12.85 6.45 11.71
CA PHE A 107 -11.48 5.91 11.73
C PHE A 107 -10.49 6.74 10.93
N VAL A 108 -9.29 6.90 11.49
CA VAL A 108 -8.21 7.73 10.94
C VAL A 108 -6.88 7.00 10.96
N ALA A 109 -6.02 7.30 9.99
CA ALA A 109 -4.60 7.08 10.06
C ALA A 109 -3.95 8.25 10.80
N VAL A 110 -3.06 7.96 11.73
CA VAL A 110 -2.46 8.91 12.65
C VAL A 110 -0.94 8.78 12.62
N VAL A 111 -0.23 9.91 12.61
CA VAL A 111 1.24 9.94 12.71
C VAL A 111 1.67 10.33 14.11
N GLU A 112 2.62 9.57 14.63
CA GLU A 112 3.42 9.88 15.83
C GLU A 112 4.89 10.12 15.44
N GLU A 113 5.49 11.19 15.94
CA GLU A 113 6.94 11.41 15.92
C GLU A 113 7.58 10.69 17.12
N LEU A 114 8.39 9.66 16.87
CA LEU A 114 8.87 8.76 17.91
C LEU A 114 9.87 9.41 18.87
N ALA A 115 10.58 10.45 18.42
CA ALA A 115 11.54 11.18 19.24
C ALA A 115 10.87 12.03 20.33
N THR A 116 9.71 12.62 20.04
CA THR A 116 8.99 13.52 20.95
C THR A 116 7.75 12.89 21.57
N GLY A 117 7.17 11.87 20.92
CA GLY A 117 5.86 11.31 21.24
C GLY A 117 4.69 12.16 20.74
N ASP A 118 4.95 13.14 19.86
CA ASP A 118 3.91 14.06 19.37
C ASP A 118 3.01 13.35 18.35
N VAL A 119 1.69 13.50 18.53
CA VAL A 119 0.65 12.89 17.68
C VAL A 119 -0.17 13.99 17.02
N GLY A 120 -0.21 14.07 15.68
CA GLY A 120 -0.70 15.29 15.03
C GLY A 120 -1.39 15.15 13.67
N ALA A 121 -0.77 14.47 12.71
CA ALA A 121 -1.35 14.35 11.37
C ALA A 121 -2.44 13.28 11.32
N ARG A 122 -3.57 13.60 10.68
CA ARG A 122 -4.73 12.69 10.59
C ARG A 122 -5.36 12.74 9.21
N GLN A 123 -5.63 11.57 8.67
CA GLN A 123 -6.38 11.39 7.43
C GLN A 123 -7.33 10.20 7.59
N PHE A 124 -8.47 10.19 6.89
CA PHE A 124 -9.43 9.08 7.02
C PHE A 124 -8.82 7.77 6.53
N LEU A 125 -9.08 6.67 7.26
CA LEU A 125 -8.80 5.33 6.74
C LEU A 125 -9.61 5.11 5.46
N ASN A 126 -9.03 4.38 4.50
CA ASN A 126 -9.62 4.21 3.17
C ASN A 126 -9.87 5.53 2.42
N ILE A 127 -9.12 6.60 2.78
CA ILE A 127 -8.96 7.88 2.06
C ILE A 127 -10.17 8.81 2.10
N VAL A 128 -11.38 8.25 2.08
CA VAL A 128 -12.64 8.98 1.93
C VAL A 128 -13.32 9.14 3.30
N SER A 129 -13.91 10.30 3.54
CA SER A 129 -14.73 10.54 4.74
C SER A 129 -15.92 9.56 4.78
N PRO A 130 -16.28 9.02 5.96
CA PRO A 130 -17.45 8.15 6.08
C PRO A 130 -18.77 8.88 5.76
N GLY A 131 -18.78 10.21 5.72
CA GLY A 131 -19.92 11.00 5.25
C GLY A 131 -20.07 11.05 3.72
N ASP A 132 -18.99 10.77 2.98
CA ASP A 132 -18.95 10.88 1.51
C ASP A 132 -19.13 9.52 0.82
N ALA A 133 -18.57 8.44 1.38
CA ALA A 133 -18.72 7.09 0.86
C ALA A 133 -18.58 6.00 1.94
N ASP A 134 -19.27 4.88 1.74
CA ASP A 134 -18.99 3.64 2.46
C ASP A 134 -17.73 3.00 1.87
N THR A 135 -16.71 2.82 2.71
CA THR A 135 -15.43 2.19 2.34
C THR A 135 -15.26 0.80 2.93
N ALA A 136 -16.33 0.23 3.51
CA ALA A 136 -16.40 -1.14 4.02
C ALA A 136 -15.26 -1.53 4.99
N LEU A 137 -14.97 -0.68 5.99
CA LEU A 137 -13.94 -0.93 7.01
C LEU A 137 -14.30 -2.02 8.04
N PHE A 138 -15.59 -2.27 8.26
CA PHE A 138 -16.08 -3.31 9.17
C PHE A 138 -16.19 -4.66 8.46
N ASN A 139 -15.97 -5.76 9.20
CA ASN A 139 -15.96 -7.12 8.64
C ASN A 139 -15.10 -7.19 7.37
N SER A 140 -13.87 -6.70 7.46
CA SER A 140 -12.97 -6.54 6.33
C SER A 140 -11.59 -7.06 6.69
N ASN A 141 -10.75 -7.24 5.68
CA ASN A 141 -9.36 -7.68 5.82
C ASN A 141 -8.41 -6.79 5.00
N VAL A 142 -8.89 -5.61 4.55
CA VAL A 142 -8.12 -4.63 3.78
C VAL A 142 -8.29 -3.24 4.37
N MET A 143 -7.19 -2.49 4.49
CA MET A 143 -7.18 -1.14 5.04
C MET A 143 -6.15 -0.29 4.31
N VAL A 144 -6.48 0.98 4.08
CA VAL A 144 -5.57 1.97 3.50
C VAL A 144 -5.27 3.06 4.52
N LEU A 145 -3.98 3.30 4.77
CA LEU A 145 -3.46 4.34 5.65
C LEU A 145 -2.77 5.43 4.80
N PRO A 146 -3.44 6.56 4.55
CA PRO A 146 -2.82 7.71 3.90
C PRO A 146 -1.94 8.52 4.86
N VAL A 147 -0.87 9.11 4.33
CA VAL A 147 -0.02 10.07 5.03
C VAL A 147 0.57 11.11 4.08
N ALA A 148 0.68 12.35 4.55
CA ALA A 148 1.38 13.40 3.83
C ALA A 148 2.91 13.26 4.03
N PRO A 149 3.75 13.43 2.99
CA PRO A 149 5.20 13.27 3.10
C PRO A 149 5.84 14.17 4.17
N ASP A 150 5.38 15.42 4.28
CA ASP A 150 5.87 16.39 5.26
C ASP A 150 5.58 15.96 6.71
N ALA A 151 4.46 15.27 6.95
CA ALA A 151 4.11 14.73 8.26
C ALA A 151 5.06 13.63 8.75
N ILE A 152 5.82 13.00 7.84
CA ILE A 152 6.83 11.97 8.13
C ILE A 152 8.25 12.45 7.78
N GLY A 153 8.48 13.76 7.86
CA GLY A 153 9.81 14.35 7.72
C GLY A 153 10.38 14.38 6.30
N LEU A 154 9.61 14.01 5.27
CA LEU A 154 10.04 14.07 3.88
C LEU A 154 9.88 15.51 3.35
N ALA A 155 10.89 16.34 3.60
CA ALA A 155 10.99 17.70 3.08
C ALA A 155 11.48 17.76 1.62
N ASP A 156 11.43 18.94 1.02
CA ASP A 156 11.88 19.21 -0.35
C ASP A 156 13.31 18.69 -0.60
N GLY A 157 13.41 17.63 -1.40
CA GLY A 157 14.66 16.97 -1.77
C GLY A 157 14.79 15.52 -1.29
N HIS A 158 14.00 15.12 -0.29
CA HIS A 158 13.93 13.75 0.22
C HIS A 158 12.67 13.07 -0.32
N SER A 159 12.83 12.08 -1.19
CA SER A 159 11.68 11.32 -1.75
C SER A 159 11.65 9.88 -1.28
N SER A 160 12.56 9.49 -0.41
CA SER A 160 12.92 8.10 -0.24
C SER A 160 13.17 7.78 1.23
N PHE A 161 12.55 6.72 1.73
CA PHE A 161 12.59 6.29 3.14
C PHE A 161 12.71 4.77 3.22
N LEU A 162 12.91 4.26 4.43
CA LEU A 162 12.74 2.85 4.77
C LEU A 162 11.50 2.72 5.65
N TYR A 163 10.82 1.58 5.58
CA TYR A 163 9.67 1.32 6.43
C TYR A 163 9.49 -0.16 6.70
N ARG A 164 8.72 -0.47 7.74
CA ARG A 164 8.28 -1.83 8.06
C ARG A 164 6.86 -1.77 8.61
N VAL A 165 6.10 -2.83 8.38
CA VAL A 165 4.73 -2.94 8.88
C VAL A 165 4.70 -3.98 9.97
N GLU A 166 4.15 -3.62 11.12
CA GLU A 166 3.79 -4.53 12.19
C GLU A 166 2.27 -4.52 12.36
N THR A 167 1.70 -5.71 12.59
CA THR A 167 0.29 -5.87 12.88
C THR A 167 0.11 -6.50 14.24
N TYR A 168 -0.90 -6.03 14.97
CA TYR A 168 -1.23 -6.50 16.31
C TYR A 168 -2.71 -6.84 16.35
N SER A 169 -3.03 -7.93 17.04
CA SER A 169 -4.38 -8.15 17.54
C SER A 169 -4.51 -7.47 18.90
N ARG A 170 -5.63 -6.81 19.19
CA ARG A 170 -5.90 -6.25 20.54
C ARG A 170 -5.80 -7.29 21.67
N ALA A 171 -5.95 -8.58 21.34
CA ALA A 171 -5.81 -9.67 22.31
C ALA A 171 -4.35 -10.04 22.62
N ARG A 172 -3.35 -9.39 22.00
CA ARG A 172 -1.93 -9.72 22.15
C ARG A 172 -1.07 -8.45 22.27
N ARG A 173 0.03 -8.56 23.02
CA ARG A 173 0.99 -7.45 23.22
C ARG A 173 2.12 -7.43 22.20
N GLU A 174 2.58 -8.60 21.74
CA GLU A 174 3.61 -8.71 20.71
C GLU A 174 2.98 -8.66 19.31
N PRO A 175 3.72 -8.20 18.29
CA PRO A 175 3.22 -8.19 16.92
C PRO A 175 2.87 -9.59 16.47
N VAL A 176 1.70 -9.72 15.85
CA VAL A 176 1.22 -10.93 15.18
C VAL A 176 2.12 -11.22 13.99
N ASP A 177 2.36 -10.23 13.14
CA ASP A 177 3.30 -10.35 12.02
C ASP A 177 4.10 -9.07 11.81
N THR A 178 5.22 -9.18 11.11
CA THR A 178 6.15 -8.10 10.84
C THR A 178 6.81 -8.30 9.48
N THR A 179 6.73 -7.29 8.61
CA THR A 179 7.46 -7.32 7.35
C THR A 179 8.96 -7.17 7.58
N PRO A 180 9.81 -7.63 6.65
CA PRO A 180 11.16 -7.09 6.53
C PRO A 180 11.14 -5.56 6.37
N THR A 181 12.28 -4.90 6.57
CA THR A 181 12.44 -3.51 6.17
C THR A 181 12.36 -3.39 4.65
N LEU A 182 11.42 -2.58 4.18
CA LEU A 182 11.15 -2.26 2.79
C LEU A 182 11.68 -0.86 2.47
N ALA A 183 12.10 -0.66 1.23
CA ALA A 183 12.58 0.64 0.76
C ALA A 183 11.61 1.22 -0.26
N TYR A 184 11.32 2.51 -0.14
CA TYR A 184 10.49 3.23 -1.10
C TYR A 184 11.14 4.54 -1.54
N ASP A 185 10.89 4.92 -2.79
CA ASP A 185 11.28 6.21 -3.37
C ASP A 185 10.14 6.70 -4.25
N MET A 186 9.43 7.72 -3.77
CA MET A 186 8.26 8.33 -4.44
C MET A 186 8.58 8.88 -5.83
N ARG A 187 9.86 9.18 -6.11
CA ARG A 187 10.31 9.67 -7.42
C ARG A 187 10.84 8.57 -8.34
N ARG A 188 10.89 7.32 -7.86
CA ARG A 188 11.40 6.16 -8.60
C ARG A 188 10.46 4.96 -8.53
N VAL A 189 9.15 5.19 -8.67
CA VAL A 189 8.13 4.14 -8.72
C VAL A 189 8.23 3.30 -10.00
N ASN A 190 7.88 2.02 -9.91
CA ASN A 190 7.81 1.15 -11.10
C ASN A 190 6.47 1.33 -11.82
N LEU A 191 5.40 1.48 -11.04
CA LEU A 191 4.03 1.66 -11.50
C LEU A 191 3.51 3.04 -11.11
N ASP A 192 3.28 3.89 -12.12
CA ASP A 192 2.54 5.14 -11.94
C ASP A 192 1.04 4.85 -12.02
N LEU A 193 0.43 4.73 -10.84
CA LEU A 193 -0.98 4.40 -10.66
C LEU A 193 -1.90 5.61 -10.88
N PHE A 194 -1.34 6.81 -10.97
CA PHE A 194 -2.08 8.06 -11.14
C PHE A 194 -2.09 8.52 -12.60
N HIS A 195 -1.40 7.78 -13.48
CA HIS A 195 -1.33 8.07 -14.91
C HIS A 195 -2.72 8.10 -15.57
N GLY A 196 -3.22 9.31 -15.83
CA GLY A 196 -4.54 9.51 -16.44
C GLY A 196 -5.72 9.10 -15.53
N ASN A 197 -5.49 8.89 -14.23
CA ASN A 197 -6.49 8.49 -13.26
C ASN A 197 -6.80 9.61 -12.24
N SER A 198 -7.69 9.30 -11.29
CA SER A 198 -7.93 10.12 -10.10
C SER A 198 -6.65 10.43 -9.33
N ALA A 199 -6.60 11.56 -8.64
CA ALA A 199 -5.50 11.94 -7.74
C ALA A 199 -5.40 11.06 -6.47
N MET A 200 -6.35 10.13 -6.29
CA MET A 200 -6.37 9.16 -5.20
C MET A 200 -6.33 7.74 -5.78
N PRO A 201 -5.67 6.78 -5.11
CA PRO A 201 -5.61 5.39 -5.56
C PRO A 201 -6.90 4.62 -5.27
N ILE A 202 -8.04 5.31 -5.11
CA ILE A 202 -9.36 4.72 -4.90
C ILE A 202 -10.31 5.17 -6.00
N MET A 203 -11.10 4.24 -6.53
CA MET A 203 -12.03 4.51 -7.62
C MET A 203 -13.26 3.63 -7.55
N GLU A 204 -14.31 4.04 -8.26
CA GLU A 204 -15.51 3.22 -8.42
C GLU A 204 -15.23 2.01 -9.31
N GLU A 205 -15.56 0.83 -8.80
CA GLU A 205 -15.47 -0.41 -9.54
C GLU A 205 -16.78 -0.62 -10.33
N ARG A 206 -16.69 -0.54 -11.67
CA ARG A 206 -17.82 -0.76 -12.58
C ARG A 206 -17.43 -1.71 -13.72
N PRO A 207 -18.35 -2.55 -14.22
CA PRO A 207 -18.07 -3.39 -15.38
C PRO A 207 -17.54 -2.57 -16.57
N GLY A 208 -16.42 -3.00 -17.15
CA GLY A 208 -15.78 -2.34 -18.29
C GLY A 208 -14.91 -1.12 -17.94
N THR A 209 -14.72 -0.80 -16.66
CA THR A 209 -13.69 0.17 -16.25
C THR A 209 -12.30 -0.45 -16.37
N ALA A 210 -11.35 0.37 -16.82
CA ALA A 210 -9.95 -0.01 -16.93
C ALA A 210 -9.13 0.90 -16.01
N ILE A 211 -8.15 0.30 -15.34
CA ILE A 211 -7.15 1.03 -14.56
C ILE A 211 -5.96 1.27 -15.49
N THR A 212 -5.69 2.53 -15.81
CA THR A 212 -4.50 2.87 -16.61
C THR A 212 -3.30 2.91 -15.67
N VAL A 213 -2.18 2.27 -16.04
CA VAL A 213 -0.98 2.27 -15.21
C VAL A 213 0.21 2.63 -16.10
N GLY A 214 0.96 3.66 -15.71
CA GLY A 214 2.24 3.96 -16.32
C GLY A 214 3.28 2.94 -15.84
N TYR A 215 4.00 2.30 -16.77
CA TYR A 215 5.05 1.34 -16.43
C TYR A 215 6.44 1.94 -16.72
N ASN A 216 7.25 2.12 -15.68
CA ASN A 216 8.62 2.61 -15.80
C ASN A 216 9.61 1.45 -15.86
N LEU A 217 9.99 1.05 -17.08
CA LEU A 217 10.93 -0.05 -17.32
C LEU A 217 12.30 0.19 -16.66
N GLN A 218 12.80 1.43 -16.64
CA GLN A 218 14.11 1.71 -16.06
C GLN A 218 14.09 1.51 -14.53
N ASN A 219 13.02 1.92 -13.87
CA ASN A 219 12.85 1.69 -12.43
C ASN A 219 12.61 0.20 -12.15
N ALA A 220 11.80 -0.50 -12.95
CA ALA A 220 11.58 -1.94 -12.81
C ALA A 220 12.88 -2.75 -12.93
N GLN A 221 13.78 -2.37 -13.85
CA GLN A 221 15.12 -3.00 -13.97
C GLN A 221 16.02 -2.75 -12.75
N ARG A 222 15.84 -1.63 -12.04
CA ARG A 222 16.63 -1.25 -10.85
C ARG A 222 16.08 -1.83 -9.55
N ASN A 223 14.75 -1.78 -9.39
CA ASN A 223 14.04 -2.11 -8.16
C ASN A 223 13.48 -3.55 -8.16
N GLY A 224 13.53 -4.23 -9.31
CA GLY A 224 12.84 -5.50 -9.58
C GLY A 224 11.41 -5.26 -10.06
N GLU A 225 10.88 -6.19 -10.86
CA GLU A 225 9.48 -6.13 -11.30
C GLU A 225 8.52 -6.18 -10.10
N ARG A 226 7.38 -5.50 -10.24
CA ARG A 226 6.34 -5.42 -9.21
C ARG A 226 4.98 -5.76 -9.81
N ALA A 227 4.08 -6.24 -8.97
CA ALA A 227 2.69 -6.52 -9.33
C ALA A 227 1.79 -5.36 -8.89
N LEU A 228 0.59 -5.30 -9.47
CA LEU A 228 -0.50 -4.50 -8.91
C LEU A 228 -1.14 -5.26 -7.76
N LEU A 229 -1.51 -4.54 -6.71
CA LEU A 229 -2.32 -5.02 -5.61
C LEU A 229 -3.63 -4.23 -5.61
N LEU A 230 -4.76 -4.94 -5.71
CA LEU A 230 -6.10 -4.36 -5.72
C LEU A 230 -6.86 -4.76 -4.47
N PHE A 231 -7.50 -3.78 -3.83
CA PHE A 231 -8.42 -3.97 -2.72
C PHE A 231 -9.86 -3.71 -3.17
N HIS A 232 -10.65 -4.76 -3.33
CA HIS A 232 -12.07 -4.68 -3.66
C HIS A 232 -12.89 -4.57 -2.38
N HIS A 233 -13.04 -3.34 -1.88
CA HIS A 233 -13.54 -3.04 -0.54
C HIS A 233 -14.88 -3.72 -0.20
N HIS A 234 -15.78 -3.85 -1.18
CA HIS A 234 -17.14 -4.36 -0.96
C HIS A 234 -17.32 -5.85 -1.33
N ASN A 235 -16.24 -6.55 -1.72
CA ASN A 235 -16.33 -7.97 -2.02
C ASN A 235 -16.44 -8.82 -0.75
N GLN A 236 -16.88 -10.07 -0.92
CA GLN A 236 -16.96 -11.03 0.19
C GLN A 236 -15.56 -11.39 0.73
N SER A 237 -15.53 -11.93 1.95
CA SER A 237 -14.29 -12.47 2.52
C SER A 237 -13.62 -13.46 1.56
N GLY A 238 -12.30 -13.38 1.46
CA GLY A 238 -11.49 -14.12 0.49
C GLY A 238 -11.43 -13.51 -0.92
N GLN A 239 -12.28 -12.53 -1.25
CA GLN A 239 -12.34 -11.90 -2.60
C GLN A 239 -11.97 -10.41 -2.60
N ARG A 240 -11.50 -9.85 -1.48
CA ARG A 240 -11.11 -8.44 -1.38
C ARG A 240 -9.70 -8.14 -1.89
N VAL A 241 -8.85 -9.15 -2.05
CA VAL A 241 -7.44 -8.97 -2.44
C VAL A 241 -7.19 -9.65 -3.77
N GLU A 242 -6.79 -8.88 -4.77
CA GLU A 242 -6.33 -9.37 -6.07
C GLU A 242 -4.90 -8.89 -6.34
N ILE A 243 -4.04 -9.79 -6.81
CA ILE A 243 -2.66 -9.48 -7.22
C ILE A 243 -2.53 -9.74 -8.71
N ILE A 244 -2.15 -8.72 -9.47
CA ILE A 244 -2.01 -8.80 -10.93
C ILE A 244 -0.55 -8.60 -11.28
N ALA A 245 0.09 -9.67 -11.77
CA ALA A 245 1.47 -9.60 -12.25
C ALA A 245 1.57 -8.71 -13.49
N VAL A 246 2.42 -7.68 -13.44
CA VAL A 246 2.72 -6.84 -14.60
C VAL A 246 3.84 -7.51 -15.39
N ARG A 247 3.48 -8.10 -16.54
CA ARG A 247 4.45 -8.74 -17.44
C ARG A 247 4.78 -7.80 -18.60
N TYR A 248 6.04 -7.43 -18.71
CA TYR A 248 6.56 -6.69 -19.85
C TYR A 248 7.41 -7.62 -20.73
N ALA A 249 6.92 -7.93 -21.93
CA ALA A 249 7.67 -8.71 -22.92
C ALA A 249 8.24 -7.75 -23.98
N TRP A 250 9.53 -7.43 -23.90
CA TRP A 250 10.26 -6.72 -24.94
C TRP A 250 11.65 -7.33 -25.20
N PRO A 251 12.09 -7.37 -26.47
CA PRO A 251 11.28 -7.12 -27.66
C PRO A 251 10.28 -8.26 -27.87
N VAL A 252 9.08 -7.96 -28.39
CA VAL A 252 8.38 -8.95 -29.22
C VAL A 252 9.40 -9.36 -30.29
N GLU A 253 9.69 -10.63 -30.48
CA GLU A 253 10.55 -11.04 -31.59
C GLU A 253 9.97 -10.49 -32.90
N ILE A 254 10.56 -9.41 -33.41
CA ILE A 254 10.21 -8.87 -34.72
C ILE A 254 11.04 -9.68 -35.70
N PHE A 255 10.40 -10.67 -36.33
CA PHE A 255 10.95 -11.30 -37.53
C PHE A 255 10.94 -10.27 -38.66
N VAL A 256 12.03 -9.53 -38.81
CA VAL A 256 12.23 -8.67 -39.97
C VAL A 256 12.59 -9.58 -41.15
N PRO A 257 11.84 -9.56 -42.26
CA PRO A 257 12.22 -10.35 -43.43
C PRO A 257 13.55 -9.84 -43.97
N LEU A 258 14.53 -10.73 -44.06
CA LEU A 258 15.77 -10.46 -44.77
C LEU A 258 15.50 -10.45 -46.28
N VAL A 259 15.27 -9.26 -46.85
CA VAL A 259 15.25 -9.08 -48.30
C VAL A 259 16.69 -8.98 -48.79
N THR A 260 17.24 -10.09 -49.28
CA THR A 260 18.50 -10.06 -50.04
C THR A 260 18.19 -10.02 -51.53
N ASN A 261 18.95 -9.21 -52.28
CA ASN A 261 18.85 -9.16 -53.74
C ASN A 261 19.76 -10.27 -54.30
N ALA A 262 19.17 -11.40 -54.70
CA ALA A 262 19.89 -12.42 -55.43
C ALA A 262 20.17 -11.92 -56.86
N ARG A 263 21.34 -11.31 -57.06
CA ARG A 263 21.88 -11.17 -58.42
C ARG A 263 22.32 -12.55 -58.88
N ASN A 264 21.58 -13.11 -59.83
CA ASN A 264 22.02 -14.28 -60.60
C ASN A 264 23.24 -13.88 -61.45
N GLU A 265 24.44 -14.21 -60.98
CA GLU A 265 25.63 -14.21 -61.84
C GLU A 265 25.63 -15.51 -62.66
N ASN A 266 24.92 -15.49 -63.78
CA ASN A 266 25.23 -16.39 -64.89
C ASN A 266 26.30 -15.70 -65.75
N ARG A 267 27.56 -16.07 -65.58
CA ARG A 267 28.57 -16.19 -66.65
C ARG A 267 29.67 -17.16 -66.25
#